data_AF-A0A942GM36-F1
#
_entry.id   AF-A0A942GM36-F1
#
_cell.length_a   1.000
_cell.length_b   1.000
_cell.length_c   1.000
_cell.angle_alpha   90.00
_cell.angle_beta   90.00
_cell.angle_gamma   90.00
#
_symmetry.space_group_name_H-M   'P 1'
#
loop_
_entity.id
_entity.type
_entity.pdbx_description
1 polymer ?
#
loop_
_entity_poly.entity_id
_entity_poly.type
_entity_poly.pdbx_seq_one_letter_code
_entity_poly.pdbx_strand_id
1 'polypeptide(L)'
;FFGLANGFGRPLAGLIAEKTGPMKVMFVVYSIAGVTFLLFNTIARTPITLYISAFIFGCLFATTLGLLPVLTTVGFGVKNLGAIYGALKTAFGLAAFFGPMAAAWAYDVTGTYVVPFAGAGVLVLVGLVIYVFGLRIKYKMP
;
A
#
# COMPACT_ATOMS: atom_id res chain seq x y z
N PHE A 1 4.17 -4.03 17.97
CA PHE A 1 4.92 -4.50 16.78
C PHE A 1 4.70 -3.63 15.55
N PHE A 2 3.45 -3.42 15.11
CA PHE A 2 3.14 -2.55 13.94
C PHE A 2 3.75 -1.14 14.03
N GLY A 3 3.63 -0.47 15.18
CA GLY A 3 4.22 0.87 15.38
C GLY A 3 5.75 0.92 15.31
N LEU A 4 6.44 -0.12 15.81
CA LEU A 4 7.90 -0.24 15.71
C LEU A 4 8.34 -0.47 14.25
N ALA A 5 7.64 -1.35 13.54
CA ALA A 5 7.84 -1.58 12.12
C ALA A 5 7.62 -0.30 11.30
N ASN A 6 6.61 0.50 11.65
CA ASN A 6 6.33 1.74 10.96
C ASN A 6 7.39 2.83 11.23
N GLY A 7 7.91 2.89 12.47
CA GLY A 7 8.97 3.81 12.87
C GLY A 7 10.30 3.53 12.18
N PHE A 8 10.77 2.27 12.22
CA PHE A 8 12.04 1.87 11.59
C PHE A 8 11.94 1.66 10.08
N GLY A 9 10.77 1.28 9.57
CA GLY A 9 10.55 1.01 8.15
C GLY A 9 10.73 2.24 7.27
N ARG A 10 10.44 3.44 7.78
CA ARG A 10 10.56 4.70 7.02
C ARG A 10 11.99 5.04 6.58
N PRO A 11 13.00 5.11 7.48
CA PRO A 11 14.38 5.40 7.08
C PRO A 11 14.98 4.29 6.20
N LEU A 12 14.70 3.01 6.49
CA LEU A 12 15.15 1.89 5.67
C LEU A 12 14.56 1.93 4.26
N ALA A 13 13.26 2.23 4.14
CA ALA A 13 12.59 2.40 2.87
C ALA A 13 13.17 3.55 2.03
N GLY A 14 13.51 4.67 2.68
CA GLY A 14 14.18 5.80 2.05
C GLY A 14 15.53 5.39 1.43
N LEU A 15 16.37 4.71 2.22
CA LEU A 15 17.68 4.24 1.76
C LEU A 15 17.59 3.22 0.60
N ILE A 16 16.63 2.30 0.66
CA ILE A 16 16.41 1.32 -0.42
C ILE A 16 15.91 2.01 -1.69
N ALA A 17 15.05 3.01 -1.56
CA ALA A 17 14.51 3.77 -2.68
C ALA A 17 15.52 4.71 -3.33
N GLU A 18 16.44 5.29 -2.57
CA GLU A 18 17.54 6.08 -3.12
C GLU A 18 18.45 5.23 -4.03
N LYS A 19 18.71 3.98 -3.66
CA LYS A 19 19.55 3.07 -4.46
C LYS A 19 18.83 2.41 -5.64
N THR A 20 17.56 2.02 -5.46
CA THR A 20 16.82 1.19 -6.44
C THR A 20 15.89 2.01 -7.33
N GLY A 21 15.58 3.24 -6.90
CA GLY A 21 14.57 4.10 -7.51
C GLY A 21 13.20 3.94 -6.81
N PRO A 22 12.52 5.05 -6.50
CA PRO A 22 11.26 5.05 -5.75
C PRO A 22 10.14 4.28 -6.47
N MET A 23 10.19 4.21 -7.80
CA MET A 23 9.17 3.51 -8.59
C MET A 23 9.23 1.99 -8.45
N LYS A 24 10.43 1.41 -8.53
CA LYS A 24 10.63 -0.03 -8.39
C LYS A 24 10.28 -0.50 -6.98
N VAL A 25 10.62 0.31 -5.96
CA VAL A 25 10.27 0.02 -4.57
C VAL A 25 8.75 -0.03 -4.38
N MET A 26 8.00 0.93 -4.93
CA MET A 26 6.53 0.89 -4.85
C MET A 26 5.93 -0.31 -5.55
N PHE A 27 6.45 -0.66 -6.73
CA PHE A 27 5.98 -1.84 -7.44
C PHE A 27 6.11 -3.11 -6.58
N VAL A 28 7.27 -3.30 -5.95
CA VAL A 28 7.52 -4.42 -5.04
C VAL A 28 6.60 -4.34 -3.82
N VAL A 29 6.44 -3.17 -3.21
CA VAL A 29 5.60 -2.97 -2.02
C VAL A 29 4.14 -3.33 -2.30
N TYR A 30 3.56 -2.82 -3.38
CA TYR A 30 2.19 -3.14 -3.77
C TYR A 30 2.02 -4.61 -4.16
N SER A 31 3.02 -5.21 -4.81
CA SER A 31 3.00 -6.65 -5.14
C SER A 31 2.95 -7.51 -3.88
N ILE A 32 3.86 -7.25 -2.93
CA ILE A 32 3.90 -7.97 -1.65
C ILE A 32 2.62 -7.74 -0.86
N ALA A 33 2.11 -6.50 -0.80
CA ALA A 33 0.87 -6.18 -0.10
C ALA A 33 -0.34 -6.93 -0.68
N GLY A 34 -0.49 -6.94 -2.01
CA GLY A 34 -1.59 -7.63 -2.69
C GLY A 34 -1.57 -9.14 -2.47
N VAL A 35 -0.41 -9.77 -2.65
CA VAL A 35 -0.23 -11.21 -2.40
C VAL A 35 -0.48 -11.56 -0.94
N THR A 36 0.03 -10.75 -0.01
CA THR A 36 -0.17 -10.97 1.43
C THR A 36 -1.64 -10.86 1.81
N PHE A 37 -2.40 -9.93 1.24
CA PHE A 37 -3.84 -9.83 1.49
C PHE A 37 -4.63 -11.02 0.93
N LEU A 38 -4.31 -11.49 -0.28
CA LEU A 38 -4.95 -12.66 -0.87
C LEU A 38 -4.67 -13.93 -0.08
N LEU A 39 -3.43 -14.11 0.39
CA LEU A 39 -3.02 -15.26 1.19
C LEU A 39 -3.29 -15.07 2.69
N PHE A 40 -3.86 -13.95 3.12
CA PHE A 40 -4.03 -13.66 4.54
C PHE A 40 -4.87 -14.72 5.23
N ASN A 41 -5.93 -15.20 4.57
CA ASN A 41 -6.81 -16.22 5.13
C ASN A 41 -6.14 -17.60 5.31
N THR A 42 -5.19 -17.95 4.44
CA THR A 42 -4.47 -19.22 4.53
C THR A 42 -3.28 -19.13 5.50
N ILE A 43 -2.62 -17.98 5.57
CA ILE A 43 -1.41 -17.78 6.39
C ILE A 43 -1.77 -17.44 7.84
N ALA A 44 -2.79 -16.59 8.09
CA ALA A 44 -3.10 -16.05 9.40
C ALA A 44 -3.94 -17.01 10.29
N ARG A 45 -3.50 -18.26 10.42
CA ARG A 45 -4.17 -19.27 11.27
C ARG A 45 -3.58 -19.37 12.67
N THR A 46 -2.32 -18.95 12.83
CA THR A 46 -1.65 -18.95 14.14
C THR A 46 -1.31 -17.51 14.56
N PRO A 47 -1.25 -17.22 15.88
CA PRO A 47 -0.89 -15.90 16.40
C PRO A 47 0.49 -15.43 15.90
N ILE A 48 1.45 -16.35 15.71
CA ILE A 48 2.79 -16.03 15.20
C ILE A 48 2.71 -15.48 13.76
N THR A 49 1.98 -16.16 12.87
CA THR A 49 1.76 -15.71 11.48
C THR A 49 0.98 -14.39 11.41
N LEU A 50 0.07 -14.12 12.36
CA LEU A 50 -0.59 -12.82 12.49
C LEU A 50 0.40 -11.70 12.84
N TYR A 51 1.34 -11.94 13.76
CA TYR A 51 2.34 -10.94 14.10
C TYR A 51 3.32 -10.68 12.96
N ILE A 52 3.74 -11.71 12.24
CA ILE A 52 4.64 -11.58 11.07
C ILE A 52 3.95 -10.78 9.96
N SER A 53 2.71 -11.13 9.62
CA SER A 53 1.95 -10.40 8.59
C SER A 53 1.70 -8.95 9.01
N ALA A 54 1.35 -8.69 10.27
CA ALA A 54 1.22 -7.32 10.79
C ALA A 54 2.53 -6.53 10.73
N PHE A 55 3.67 -7.16 11.01
CA PHE A 55 4.98 -6.52 10.90
C PHE A 55 5.31 -6.15 9.44
N ILE A 56 5.09 -7.08 8.50
CA ILE A 56 5.27 -6.85 7.07
C ILE A 56 4.38 -5.70 6.61
N PHE A 57 3.10 -5.70 6.97
CA PHE A 57 2.19 -4.61 6.65
C PHE A 57 2.64 -3.26 7.23
N GLY A 58 3.12 -3.25 8.47
CA GLY A 58 3.65 -2.04 9.11
C GLY A 58 4.82 -1.43 8.33
N CYS A 59 5.73 -2.28 7.85
CA CYS A 59 6.85 -1.88 6.99
C CYS A 59 6.37 -1.37 5.62
N LEU A 60 5.50 -2.12 4.94
CA LEU A 60 4.97 -1.74 3.62
C LEU A 60 4.22 -0.40 3.67
N PHE A 61 3.43 -0.20 4.73
CA PHE A 61 2.70 1.04 4.96
C PHE A 61 3.65 2.21 5.26
N ALA A 62 4.71 1.99 6.04
CA ALA A 62 5.75 2.99 6.28
C ALA A 62 6.46 3.42 5.00
N THR A 63 6.88 2.45 4.18
CA THR A 63 7.49 2.67 2.86
C THR A 63 6.58 3.49 1.98
N THR A 64 5.29 3.13 1.94
CA THR A 64 4.28 3.81 1.12
C THR A 64 4.15 5.27 1.53
N LEU A 65 4.03 5.56 2.83
CA LEU A 65 3.91 6.92 3.35
C LEU A 65 5.17 7.77 3.13
N GLY A 66 6.36 7.16 3.23
CA GLY A 66 7.64 7.87 3.06
C GLY A 66 7.92 8.25 1.60
N LEU A 67 7.57 7.37 0.66
CA LEU A 67 7.88 7.56 -0.76
C LEU A 67 6.76 8.22 -1.56
N LEU A 68 5.53 8.25 -1.04
CA LEU A 68 4.40 8.95 -1.66
C LEU A 68 4.74 10.38 -2.13
N PRO A 69 5.31 11.28 -1.29
CA PRO A 69 5.63 12.63 -1.73
C PRO A 69 6.68 12.63 -2.84
N VAL A 70 7.72 11.77 -2.74
CA VAL A 70 8.77 11.62 -3.75
C VAL A 70 8.19 11.16 -5.09
N LEU A 71 7.24 10.22 -5.08
CA LEU A 71 6.55 9.79 -6.31
C LEU A 71 5.66 10.88 -6.88
N THR A 72 5.04 11.66 -6.02
CA THR A 72 4.20 12.79 -6.44
C THR A 72 5.07 13.86 -7.11
N THR A 73 6.28 14.13 -6.60
CA THR A 73 7.22 15.09 -7.18
C THR A 73 7.83 14.59 -8.48
N VAL A 74 8.22 13.32 -8.55
CA VAL A 74 8.75 12.71 -9.77
C VAL A 74 7.66 12.64 -10.83
N GLY A 75 6.45 12.23 -10.46
CA GLY A 75 5.31 12.13 -11.36
C GLY A 75 4.81 13.47 -11.86
N PHE A 76 4.49 14.42 -10.99
CA PHE A 76 3.75 15.63 -11.35
C PHE A 76 4.58 16.92 -11.30
N GLY A 77 5.84 16.85 -10.90
CA GLY A 77 6.70 18.00 -10.71
C GLY A 77 6.38 18.78 -9.43
N VAL A 78 7.21 19.79 -9.14
CA VAL A 78 7.15 20.56 -7.88
C VAL A 78 6.10 21.68 -7.86
N LYS A 79 5.64 22.13 -9.04
CA LYS A 79 4.86 23.36 -9.20
C LYS A 79 3.52 23.37 -8.45
N ASN A 80 2.79 22.25 -8.46
CA ASN A 80 1.46 22.13 -7.83
C ASN A 80 1.43 21.03 -6.75
N LEU A 81 2.55 20.77 -6.08
CA LEU A 81 2.67 19.65 -5.15
C LEU A 81 1.66 19.67 -4.01
N GLY A 82 1.46 20.83 -3.38
CA GLY A 82 0.54 20.95 -2.27
C GLY A 82 -0.89 20.55 -2.65
N ALA A 83 -1.35 20.98 -3.84
CA ALA A 83 -2.69 20.66 -4.33
C ALA A 83 -2.83 19.18 -4.71
N ILE A 84 -1.86 18.60 -5.43
CA ILE A 84 -1.90 17.21 -5.88
C ILE A 84 -1.75 16.26 -4.68
N TYR A 85 -0.78 16.52 -3.81
CA TYR A 85 -0.59 15.72 -2.60
C TYR A 85 -1.75 15.88 -1.63
N GLY A 86 -2.34 17.07 -1.53
CA GLY A 86 -3.56 17.33 -0.78
C GLY A 86 -4.73 16.48 -1.28
N ALA A 87 -5.01 16.47 -2.58
CA ALA A 87 -6.03 15.62 -3.19
C ALA A 87 -5.77 14.13 -2.97
N LEU A 88 -4.49 13.71 -2.99
CA LEU A 88 -4.11 12.33 -2.75
C LEU A 88 -4.34 11.93 -1.28
N LYS A 89 -4.11 12.86 -0.34
CA LYS A 89 -4.40 12.66 1.09
C LYS A 89 -5.88 12.71 1.42
N THR A 90 -6.70 13.50 0.72
CA THR A 90 -8.15 13.48 0.90
C THR A 90 -8.73 12.16 0.42
N ALA A 91 -8.28 11.64 -0.73
CA ALA A 91 -8.64 10.30 -1.20
C ALA A 91 -8.25 9.23 -0.17
N PHE A 92 -7.07 9.33 0.43
CA PHE A 92 -6.64 8.44 1.52
C PHE A 92 -7.55 8.54 2.75
N GLY A 93 -7.95 9.76 3.14
CA GLY A 93 -8.88 9.97 4.26
C GLY A 93 -10.25 9.35 4.01
N LEU A 94 -10.80 9.50 2.79
CA LEU A 94 -12.05 8.85 2.40
C LEU A 94 -11.90 7.32 2.43
N ALA A 95 -10.80 6.78 1.90
CA ALA A 95 -10.54 5.34 1.96
C ALA A 95 -10.42 4.83 3.40
N ALA A 96 -9.80 5.59 4.30
CA ALA A 96 -9.71 5.24 5.72
C ALA A 96 -11.06 5.27 6.44
N PHE A 97 -11.99 6.12 5.99
CA PHE A 97 -13.34 6.19 6.53
C PHE A 97 -14.24 5.06 6.00
N PHE A 98 -14.29 4.88 4.68
CA PHE A 98 -15.18 3.89 4.05
C PHE A 98 -14.63 2.45 4.07
N GLY A 99 -13.31 2.28 4.10
CA GLY A 99 -12.67 0.96 4.06
C GLY A 99 -13.12 0.03 5.19
N PRO A 100 -13.02 0.45 6.47
CA PRO A 100 -13.49 -0.34 7.60
C PRO A 100 -14.99 -0.62 7.56
N MET A 101 -15.81 0.35 7.12
CA MET A 101 -17.26 0.17 7.00
C MET A 101 -17.61 -0.90 5.95
N ALA A 102 -16.96 -0.86 4.78
CA ALA A 102 -17.15 -1.86 3.75
C ALA A 102 -16.66 -3.26 4.20
N ALA A 103 -15.55 -3.32 4.94
CA ALA A 103 -15.03 -4.57 5.47
C ALA A 103 -15.93 -5.17 6.56
N ALA A 104 -16.48 -4.33 7.44
CA ALA A 104 -17.44 -4.73 8.47
C ALA A 104 -18.73 -5.25 7.83
N TRP A 105 -19.29 -4.53 6.87
CA TRP A 105 -20.49 -4.98 6.16
C TRP A 105 -20.27 -6.30 5.41
N ALA A 106 -19.11 -6.46 4.75
CA ALA A 106 -18.77 -7.72 4.10
C ALA A 106 -18.67 -8.89 5.11
N TYR A 107 -18.17 -8.63 6.32
CA TYR A 107 -18.16 -9.61 7.39
C TYR A 107 -19.58 -9.91 7.90
N ASP A 108 -20.42 -8.90 8.11
CA ASP A 108 -21.80 -9.09 8.61
C ASP A 108 -22.65 -9.95 7.66
N VAL A 109 -22.45 -9.81 6.35
CA VAL A 109 -23.19 -10.59 5.34
C VAL A 109 -22.64 -12.02 5.18
N THR A 110 -21.32 -12.21 5.31
CA THR A 110 -20.68 -13.50 4.97
C THR A 110 -20.26 -14.31 6.19
N GLY A 111 -20.23 -13.72 7.38
CA GLY A 111 -19.74 -14.30 8.62
C GLY A 111 -18.23 -14.60 8.63
N THR A 112 -17.47 -14.18 7.61
CA THR A 112 -16.04 -14.51 7.49
C THR A 112 -15.21 -13.32 7.01
N TYR A 113 -13.93 -13.30 7.38
CA TYR A 113 -12.98 -12.28 6.90
C TYR A 113 -12.36 -12.62 5.53
N VAL A 114 -12.74 -13.73 4.90
CA VAL A 114 -12.19 -14.13 3.60
C VAL A 114 -12.48 -13.05 2.55
N VAL A 115 -13.74 -12.64 2.46
CA VAL A 115 -14.21 -11.68 1.46
C VAL A 115 -13.59 -10.29 1.62
N PRO A 116 -13.56 -9.66 2.81
CA PRO A 116 -12.94 -8.34 2.96
C PRO A 116 -11.44 -8.35 2.67
N PHE A 117 -10.69 -9.40 3.08
CA PHE A 117 -9.25 -9.48 2.78
C PHE A 117 -8.98 -9.79 1.31
N ALA A 118 -9.75 -10.68 0.68
CA ALA A 118 -9.63 -10.95 -0.75
C ALA A 118 -9.95 -9.70 -1.57
N GLY A 119 -11.02 -8.97 -1.22
CA GLY A 119 -11.38 -7.70 -1.85
C GLY A 119 -10.28 -6.65 -1.72
N ALA A 120 -9.68 -6.49 -0.53
CA ALA A 120 -8.54 -5.60 -0.32
C ALA A 120 -7.33 -6.00 -1.19
N GLY A 121 -7.03 -7.30 -1.28
CA GLY A 121 -5.96 -7.81 -2.13
C GLY A 121 -6.18 -7.49 -3.62
N VAL A 122 -7.39 -7.71 -4.12
CA VAL A 122 -7.78 -7.36 -5.50
C VAL A 122 -7.65 -5.86 -5.75
N LEU A 123 -8.14 -5.02 -4.83
CA LEU A 123 -8.04 -3.56 -4.96
C LEU A 123 -6.59 -3.08 -5.02
N VAL A 124 -5.71 -3.64 -4.20
CA VAL A 124 -4.27 -3.33 -4.23
C VAL A 124 -3.65 -3.73 -5.57
N LEU A 125 -4.00 -4.89 -6.12
CA LEU A 125 -3.49 -5.34 -7.42
C LEU A 125 -4.03 -4.50 -8.57
N VAL A 126 -5.30 -4.09 -8.55
CA VAL A 126 -5.84 -3.13 -9.52
C VAL A 126 -5.09 -1.80 -9.43
N GLY A 127 -4.82 -1.31 -8.21
CA GLY A 127 -3.98 -0.13 -7.99
C GLY A 127 -2.57 -0.28 -8.56
N LEU A 128 -1.96 -1.45 -8.40
CA LEU A 128 -0.66 -1.79 -9.00
C LEU A 128 -0.71 -1.75 -10.53
N VAL A 129 -1.76 -2.28 -11.15
CA VAL A 129 -1.94 -2.24 -12.61
C VAL A 129 -2.05 -0.79 -13.08
N ILE A 130 -2.89 0.02 -12.44
CA ILE A 130 -3.04 1.45 -12.75
C ILE A 130 -1.70 2.17 -12.61
N TYR A 131 -0.96 1.86 -11.54
CA TYR A 131 0.37 2.42 -11.30
C TYR A 131 1.35 2.09 -12.43
N VAL A 132 1.45 0.82 -12.83
CA VAL A 132 2.34 0.38 -13.92
C VAL A 132 1.94 1.00 -15.26
N PHE A 133 0.64 1.06 -15.58
CA PHE A 133 0.16 1.71 -16.79
C PHE A 133 0.46 3.21 -16.79
N GLY A 134 0.24 3.89 -15.66
CA GLY A 134 0.57 5.31 -15.50
C GLY A 134 2.07 5.57 -15.69
N LEU A 135 2.92 4.69 -15.17
CA LEU A 135 4.37 4.77 -15.40
C LEU A 135 4.75 4.52 -16.87
N ARG A 136 4.13 3.55 -17.53
CA ARG A 136 4.37 3.25 -18.96
C ARG A 136 4.06 4.46 -19.85
N ILE A 137 2.95 5.15 -19.59
CA ILE A 137 2.53 6.33 -20.37
C ILE A 137 3.48 7.51 -20.16
N LYS A 138 3.94 7.73 -18.92
CA LYS A 138 4.72 8.92 -18.58
C LYS A 138 6.22 8.77 -18.77
N TYR A 139 6.76 7.57 -18.62
CA TYR A 139 8.21 7.33 -18.58
C TYR A 139 8.76 6.48 -19.72
N LYS A 140 7.93 6.01 -20.68
CA LYS A 140 8.37 5.18 -21.83
C LYS A 140 9.48 4.20 -21.41
N MET A 141 9.21 3.40 -20.37
CA MET A 141 10.20 2.43 -19.93
C MET A 141 10.50 1.49 -21.11
N PRO A 142 11.80 1.30 -21.46
CA PRO A 142 12.20 0.39 -22.53
C PRO A 142 11.68 -1.04 -22.26
#